data_AF-I4DQX1-F1
#
_entry.id   AF-I4DQX1-F1
#
_cell.length_a   1.000
_cell.length_b   1.000
_cell.length_c   1.000
_cell.angle_alpha   90.00
_cell.angle_beta   90.00
_cell.angle_gamma   90.00
#
_symmetry.space_group_name_H-M   'P 1'
#
loop_
_entity.id
_entity.type
_entity.pdbx_description
1 polymer ?
#
loop_
_entity_poly.entity_id
_entity_poly.type
_entity_poly.pdbx_seq_one_letter_code
_entity_poly.pdbx_strand_id
1 'polypeptide(L)'
;CGACTVMVSKYNRKEKKVIHLAINACLAPVCAMHGLAVTTVEEIGSTKTRLHAVQERLAKAHGSQCGFYTPGIVMSMYALLRSSEKINYSDMEVALQGNLCRCTGYRAIIEGYKTFIEDWESQRVIVNGTSKSNGVCAMGEACCKNKTDTSEDKSETKYIFDKSSFLPYDSSQEPIFPP
;
A
#
# COMPACT_ATOMS: atom_id res chain seq x y z
N CYS A 1 -9.99 4.00 17.54
CA CYS A 1 -10.64 3.61 16.27
C CYS A 1 -9.80 3.93 15.03
N GLY A 2 -8.77 4.78 15.12
CA GLY A 2 -7.86 5.07 13.99
C GLY A 2 -8.44 6.01 12.93
N ALA A 3 -9.72 6.39 12.99
CA ALA A 3 -10.30 7.31 12.01
C ALA A 3 -9.62 8.70 11.96
N CYS A 4 -8.97 9.11 13.05
CA CYS A 4 -8.22 10.36 13.17
C CYS A 4 -6.70 10.17 13.00
N THR A 5 -6.26 9.09 12.35
CA THR A 5 -4.83 8.86 12.14
C THR A 5 -4.25 9.89 11.18
N VAL A 6 -3.14 10.51 11.60
CA VAL A 6 -2.31 11.41 10.80
C VAL A 6 -0.85 10.96 10.91
N MET A 7 0.00 11.39 9.98
CA MET A 7 1.44 11.14 10.08
C MET A 7 2.12 12.34 10.71
N VAL A 8 3.06 12.09 11.62
CA VAL A 8 3.95 13.11 12.18
C VAL A 8 5.38 12.77 11.82
N SER A 9 6.09 13.77 11.33
CA SER A 9 7.50 13.68 10.95
C SER A 9 8.35 14.51 11.90
N LYS A 10 9.52 13.98 12.28
CA LYS A 10 10.49 14.69 13.11
C LYS A 10 11.91 14.48 12.60
N TYR A 11 12.75 15.49 12.70
CA TYR A 11 14.17 15.34 12.39
C TYR A 11 14.95 14.85 13.62
N ASN A 12 15.48 13.63 13.55
CA ASN A 12 16.39 13.10 14.56
C ASN A 12 17.81 13.62 14.31
N ARG A 13 18.23 14.61 15.11
CA ARG A 13 19.56 15.22 15.00
C ARG A 13 20.72 14.25 15.23
N LYS A 14 20.52 13.20 16.04
CA LYS A 14 21.58 12.21 16.33
C LYS A 14 21.86 11.34 15.12
N GLU A 15 20.79 10.85 14.49
CA GLU A 15 20.87 9.96 13.32
C GLU A 15 20.94 10.72 11.99
N LYS A 16 20.73 12.04 12.01
CA LYS A 16 20.61 12.91 10.83
C LYS A 16 19.58 12.38 9.83
N LYS A 17 18.44 11.91 10.35
CA LYS A 17 17.36 11.29 9.58
C LYS A 17 16.01 11.84 10.01
N VAL A 18 15.08 11.92 9.06
CA VAL A 18 13.67 12.18 9.34
C VAL A 18 13.02 10.87 9.75
N ILE A 19 12.25 10.89 10.85
CA ILE A 19 11.47 9.76 11.33
C ILE A 19 10.00 10.09 11.13
N HIS A 20 9.26 9.13 10.57
CA HIS A 20 7.83 9.23 10.31
C HIS A 20 7.06 8.30 11.25
N LEU A 21 5.95 8.78 11.82
CA LEU A 21 5.14 8.02 12.78
C LEU A 21 3.65 8.27 12.53
N ALA A 22 2.84 7.21 12.52
CA ALA A 22 1.39 7.35 12.58
C ALA A 22 0.93 7.61 14.02
N ILE A 23 0.08 8.62 14.22
CA ILE A 23 -0.50 8.95 15.52
C ILE A 23 -2.00 9.19 15.44
N ASN A 24 -2.70 9.08 16.56
CA ASN A 24 -4.10 9.46 16.67
C ASN A 24 -4.21 10.95 17.02
N ALA A 25 -4.72 11.77 16.09
CA ALA A 25 -4.80 13.21 16.28
C ALA A 25 -5.69 13.60 17.47
N CYS A 26 -6.73 12.81 17.79
CA CYS A 26 -7.63 13.11 18.91
C CYS A 26 -6.96 13.06 20.29
N LEU A 27 -5.75 12.48 20.39
CA LEU A 27 -4.98 12.37 21.64
C LEU A 27 -3.68 13.17 21.59
N ALA A 28 -3.46 13.98 20.55
CA ALA A 28 -2.23 14.74 20.35
C ALA A 28 -2.47 16.23 20.64
N PRO A 29 -2.04 16.74 21.82
CA PRO A 29 -2.15 18.16 22.11
C PRO A 29 -1.33 18.98 21.11
N VAL A 30 -1.90 20.06 20.59
CA VAL A 30 -1.23 20.93 19.61
C VAL A 30 0.11 21.46 20.16
N CYS A 31 0.19 21.77 21.46
CA CYS A 31 1.43 22.21 22.10
C CYS A 31 2.57 21.19 22.01
N ALA A 32 2.27 19.89 21.91
CA ALA A 32 3.27 18.83 21.75
C ALA A 32 3.79 18.71 20.31
N MET A 33 3.17 19.40 19.34
CA MET A 33 3.55 19.34 17.93
C MET A 33 4.62 20.36 17.54
N HIS A 34 5.17 21.12 18.51
CA HIS A 34 6.21 22.09 18.25
C HIS A 34 7.45 21.45 17.60
N GLY A 35 7.85 21.99 16.44
CA GLY A 35 9.01 21.50 15.67
C GLY A 35 8.77 20.17 14.94
N LEU A 36 7.53 19.71 14.85
CA LEU A 36 7.13 18.52 14.09
C LEU A 36 6.37 18.94 12.83
N ALA A 37 6.39 18.08 11.80
CA ALA A 37 5.57 18.27 10.60
C ALA A 37 4.39 17.29 10.61
N VAL A 38 3.17 17.80 10.52
CA VAL A 38 1.94 17.00 10.50
C VAL A 38 1.48 16.85 9.05
N THR A 39 1.23 15.63 8.63
CA THR A 39 0.69 15.30 7.30
C THR A 39 -0.66 14.62 7.43
N THR A 40 -1.64 15.14 6.70
CA THR A 40 -3.01 14.63 6.65
C THR A 40 -3.31 13.99 5.29
N VAL A 41 -4.50 13.40 5.14
CA VAL A 41 -4.90 12.68 3.93
C VAL A 41 -4.95 13.57 2.69
N GLU A 42 -5.19 14.87 2.87
CA GLU A 42 -5.29 15.85 1.80
C GLU A 42 -3.91 16.22 1.23
N GLU A 43 -2.86 16.18 2.05
CA GLU A 43 -1.51 16.58 1.65
C GLU A 43 -0.86 15.53 0.72
N ILE A 44 -1.16 14.25 0.92
CA ILE A 44 -0.58 13.17 0.11
C ILE A 44 -1.19 13.08 -1.29
N GLY A 45 -2.37 13.67 -1.51
CA GLY A 45 -3.05 13.62 -2.79
C GLY A 45 -4.53 13.97 -2.72
N SER A 46 -5.08 14.43 -3.84
CA SER A 46 -6.49 14.79 -3.97
C SER A 46 -7.01 14.53 -5.38
N THR A 47 -8.34 14.56 -5.54
CA THR A 47 -8.99 14.49 -6.86
C THR A 47 -8.77 15.72 -7.72
N LYS A 48 -8.35 16.86 -7.13
CA LYS A 48 -8.00 18.09 -7.85
C LYS A 48 -6.57 18.06 -8.39
N THR A 49 -5.71 17.30 -7.73
CA THR A 49 -4.30 17.14 -8.11
C THR A 49 -4.11 15.73 -8.66
N ARG A 50 -3.39 14.89 -7.93
CA ARG A 50 -3.17 13.48 -8.24
C ARG A 50 -3.45 12.68 -6.98
N LEU A 51 -4.13 11.55 -7.13
CA LEU A 51 -4.30 10.61 -6.03
C LEU A 51 -2.99 9.91 -5.74
N HIS A 52 -2.68 9.78 -4.45
CA HIS A 52 -1.58 8.95 -4.00
C HIS A 52 -1.85 7.47 -4.34
N ALA A 53 -0.81 6.67 -4.58
CA ALA A 53 -0.97 5.25 -4.87
C ALA A 53 -1.77 4.54 -3.76
N VAL A 54 -1.57 4.91 -2.50
CA VAL A 54 -2.33 4.35 -1.36
C VAL A 54 -3.82 4.64 -1.46
N GLN A 55 -4.19 5.88 -1.82
CA GLN A 55 -5.59 6.28 -2.01
C GLN A 55 -6.23 5.54 -3.18
N GLU A 56 -5.52 5.49 -4.31
CA GLU A 56 -6.00 4.86 -5.54
C GLU A 56 -6.25 3.36 -5.35
N ARG A 57 -5.27 2.62 -4.80
CA ARG A 57 -5.37 1.17 -4.64
C ARG A 57 -6.47 0.79 -3.66
N LEU A 58 -6.65 1.54 -2.58
CA LEU A 58 -7.74 1.30 -1.64
C LEU A 58 -9.12 1.49 -2.29
N ALA A 59 -9.28 2.56 -3.08
CA ALA A 59 -10.53 2.85 -3.76
C ALA A 59 -10.86 1.81 -4.83
N LYS A 60 -9.91 1.52 -5.72
CA LYS A 60 -10.07 0.56 -6.82
C LYS A 60 -10.22 -0.89 -6.32
N ALA A 61 -9.64 -1.23 -5.17
CA ALA A 61 -9.82 -2.55 -4.56
C ALA A 61 -11.16 -2.73 -3.83
N HIS A 62 -12.06 -1.73 -3.91
CA HIS A 62 -13.32 -1.71 -3.16
C HIS A 62 -13.12 -1.75 -1.64
N GLY A 63 -11.99 -1.22 -1.18
CA GLY A 63 -11.63 -1.12 0.24
C GLY A 63 -12.29 0.05 0.97
N SER A 64 -13.22 0.78 0.33
CA SER A 64 -13.99 1.89 0.90
C SER A 64 -15.49 1.71 0.59
N GLN A 65 -16.33 1.64 1.63
CA GLN A 65 -17.79 1.64 1.52
C GLN A 65 -18.38 2.96 2.02
N CYS A 66 -18.69 3.08 3.32
CA CYS A 66 -19.19 4.33 3.91
C CYS A 66 -18.16 5.47 3.90
N GLY A 67 -16.88 5.17 3.70
CA GLY A 67 -15.80 6.14 3.56
C GLY A 67 -15.26 6.75 4.85
N PHE A 68 -15.98 6.67 5.97
CA PHE A 68 -15.62 7.39 7.20
C PHE A 68 -14.27 6.96 7.80
N TYR A 69 -13.95 5.67 7.73
CA TYR A 69 -12.68 5.13 8.26
C TYR A 69 -11.51 5.27 7.26
N THR A 70 -11.81 5.58 5.99
CA THR A 70 -10.86 5.53 4.88
C THR A 70 -9.65 6.44 5.09
N PRO A 71 -9.79 7.71 5.56
CA PRO A 71 -8.62 8.56 5.83
C PRO A 71 -7.63 7.95 6.82
N GLY A 72 -8.13 7.37 7.92
CA GLY A 72 -7.29 6.72 8.93
C GLY A 72 -6.49 5.53 8.39
N ILE A 73 -7.18 4.64 7.64
CA ILE A 73 -6.56 3.50 6.97
C ILE A 73 -5.50 3.94 5.94
N VAL A 74 -5.79 4.99 5.18
CA VAL A 74 -4.85 5.57 4.20
C VAL A 74 -3.61 6.10 4.91
N MET A 75 -3.79 6.89 5.98
CA MET A 75 -2.67 7.49 6.71
C MET A 75 -1.81 6.46 7.45
N SER A 76 -2.40 5.39 7.99
CA SER A 76 -1.64 4.28 8.57
C SER A 76 -0.77 3.56 7.53
N MET A 77 -1.33 3.25 6.36
CA MET A 77 -0.56 2.59 5.30
C MET A 77 0.52 3.51 4.72
N TYR A 78 0.20 4.79 4.55
CA TYR A 78 1.14 5.79 4.09
C TYR A 78 2.31 5.96 5.06
N ALA A 79 2.05 6.11 6.36
CA ALA A 79 3.11 6.20 7.36
C ALA A 79 4.01 4.94 7.38
N LEU A 80 3.44 3.75 7.12
CA LEU A 80 4.20 2.51 7.00
C LEU A 80 5.17 2.56 5.81
N LEU A 81 4.68 2.93 4.62
CA LEU A 81 5.49 3.07 3.41
C LEU A 81 6.58 4.15 3.54
N ARG A 82 6.33 5.19 4.33
CA ARG A 82 7.31 6.24 4.62
C ARG A 82 8.39 5.80 5.60
N SER A 83 8.11 4.79 6.43
CA SER A 83 9.00 4.34 7.50
C SER A 83 9.90 3.16 7.09
N SER A 84 9.49 2.41 6.06
CA SER A 84 10.18 1.19 5.63
C SER A 84 10.29 1.13 4.11
N GLU A 85 11.49 0.83 3.60
CA GLU A 85 11.73 0.65 2.15
C GLU A 85 11.07 -0.63 1.61
N LYS A 86 11.02 -1.67 2.44
CA LYS A 86 10.43 -2.96 2.14
C LYS A 86 9.44 -3.30 3.24
N ILE A 87 8.23 -3.67 2.86
CA ILE A 87 7.16 -4.01 3.80
C ILE A 87 6.76 -5.46 3.65
N ASN A 88 6.53 -6.14 4.77
CA ASN A 88 5.95 -7.48 4.82
C ASN A 88 4.47 -7.41 5.17
N TYR A 89 3.79 -8.55 5.01
CA TYR A 89 2.38 -8.68 5.39
C TYR A 89 2.16 -8.40 6.89
N SER A 90 3.06 -8.87 7.76
CA SER A 90 3.01 -8.63 9.21
C SER A 90 3.06 -7.14 9.56
N ASP A 91 3.86 -6.35 8.84
CA ASP A 91 4.01 -4.92 9.11
C ASP A 91 2.73 -4.16 8.77
N MET A 92 2.06 -4.58 7.70
CA MET A 92 0.75 -4.06 7.32
C MET A 92 -0.32 -4.41 8.35
N GLU A 93 -0.34 -5.65 8.85
CA GLU A 93 -1.27 -6.02 9.93
C GLU A 93 -1.05 -5.14 11.16
N VAL A 94 0.20 -4.96 11.60
CA VAL A 94 0.56 -4.09 12.74
C VAL A 94 0.11 -2.65 12.49
N ALA A 95 0.37 -2.10 11.29
CA ALA A 95 -0.03 -0.73 10.96
C ALA A 95 -1.56 -0.52 10.98
N LEU A 96 -2.33 -1.57 10.70
CA LEU A 96 -3.80 -1.52 10.63
C LEU A 96 -4.50 -1.95 11.93
N GLN A 97 -3.78 -2.52 12.92
CA GLN A 97 -4.36 -2.94 14.22
C GLN A 97 -5.16 -1.84 14.93
N GLY A 98 -4.74 -0.57 14.79
CA GLY A 98 -5.40 0.57 15.42
C GLY A 98 -6.65 1.10 14.69
N ASN A 99 -6.96 0.59 13.50
CA ASN A 99 -8.00 1.12 12.61
C ASN A 99 -9.24 0.23 12.57
N LEU A 100 -10.38 0.80 12.92
CA LEU A 100 -11.67 0.11 12.95
C LEU A 100 -12.51 0.38 11.70
N CYS A 101 -13.00 -0.69 11.07
CA CYS A 101 -13.93 -0.62 9.96
C CYS A 101 -15.12 -1.56 10.22
N ARG A 102 -16.34 -1.03 10.11
CA ARG A 102 -17.57 -1.83 10.27
C ARG A 102 -18.15 -2.34 8.95
N CYS A 103 -17.79 -1.75 7.83
CA CYS A 103 -18.47 -1.95 6.55
C CYS A 103 -17.82 -3.02 5.66
N THR A 104 -16.49 -3.01 5.51
CA THR A 104 -15.82 -3.86 4.50
C THR A 104 -15.44 -5.25 4.97
N GLY A 105 -15.40 -5.49 6.28
CA GLY A 105 -14.83 -6.74 6.82
C GLY A 105 -13.33 -6.91 6.53
N TYR A 106 -12.60 -5.82 6.26
CA TYR A 106 -11.15 -5.73 6.02
C TYR A 106 -10.58 -6.45 4.79
N ARG A 107 -11.21 -7.51 4.28
CA ARG A 107 -10.69 -8.31 3.16
C ARG A 107 -10.25 -7.46 1.97
N ALA A 108 -11.11 -6.53 1.53
CA ALA A 108 -10.83 -5.65 0.39
C ALA A 108 -9.70 -4.64 0.67
N ILE A 109 -9.58 -4.15 1.91
CA ILE A 109 -8.51 -3.24 2.35
C ILE A 109 -7.16 -3.97 2.24
N ILE A 110 -7.09 -5.16 2.83
CA ILE A 110 -5.88 -5.98 2.85
C ILE A 110 -5.50 -6.44 1.44
N GLU A 111 -6.46 -6.88 0.62
CA GLU A 111 -6.18 -7.27 -0.77
C GLU A 111 -5.65 -6.11 -1.62
N GLY A 112 -6.19 -4.90 -1.44
CA GLY A 112 -5.68 -3.70 -2.11
C GLY A 112 -4.24 -3.40 -1.72
N TYR A 113 -3.93 -3.42 -0.42
CA TYR A 113 -2.60 -3.06 0.08
C TYR A 113 -1.54 -4.15 -0.04
N LYS A 114 -1.92 -5.43 -0.13
CA LYS A 114 -1.00 -6.54 -0.47
C LYS A 114 -0.18 -6.24 -1.73
N THR A 115 -0.68 -5.39 -2.62
CA THR A 115 0.02 -5.00 -3.82
C THR A 115 1.27 -4.13 -3.60
N PHE A 116 1.49 -3.61 -2.39
CA PHE A 116 2.70 -2.87 -2.01
C PHE A 116 3.80 -3.77 -1.42
N ILE A 117 3.53 -5.06 -1.19
CA ILE A 117 4.51 -6.01 -0.63
C ILE A 117 5.43 -6.50 -1.76
N GLU A 118 6.74 -6.63 -1.49
CA GLU A 118 7.75 -7.01 -2.51
C GLU A 118 7.45 -8.33 -3.23
N ASP A 119 6.91 -9.32 -2.51
CA ASP A 119 6.51 -10.61 -3.09
C ASP A 119 5.50 -10.44 -4.24
N TRP A 120 4.68 -9.39 -4.17
CA TRP A 120 3.73 -9.03 -5.22
C TRP A 120 4.37 -8.20 -6.35
N GLU A 121 5.18 -7.20 -6.03
CA GLU A 121 5.84 -6.36 -7.05
C GLU A 121 6.80 -7.17 -7.93
N SER A 122 7.51 -8.14 -7.34
CA SER A 122 8.40 -9.07 -8.06
C SER A 122 7.65 -9.93 -9.08
N GLN A 123 6.40 -10.32 -8.78
CA GLN A 123 5.54 -11.05 -9.72
C GLN A 123 5.04 -10.17 -10.88
N ARG A 124 4.88 -8.85 -10.65
CA ARG A 124 4.44 -7.89 -11.68
C ARG A 124 5.51 -7.65 -12.75
N VAL A 125 6.79 -7.68 -12.38
CA VAL A 125 7.93 -7.55 -13.32
C VAL A 125 8.02 -8.76 -14.26
N ILE A 126 7.71 -9.96 -13.76
CA ILE A 126 7.76 -11.21 -14.55
C ILE A 126 6.70 -11.20 -15.67
N VAL A 127 5.55 -10.54 -15.47
CA VAL A 127 4.44 -10.55 -16.44
C VAL A 127 4.61 -9.52 -17.56
N ASN A 128 5.32 -8.40 -17.33
CA ASN A 128 5.39 -7.28 -18.29
C ASN A 128 6.75 -7.07 -18.99
N GLY A 129 7.77 -7.91 -18.74
CA GLY A 129 9.03 -7.78 -19.48
C GLY A 129 10.10 -8.78 -19.09
N THR A 130 10.33 -9.76 -19.98
CA THR A 130 11.62 -10.46 -20.15
C THR A 130 12.33 -10.90 -18.87
N SER A 131 11.89 -12.03 -18.31
CA SER A 131 12.84 -13.01 -17.77
C SER A 131 12.39 -14.39 -18.19
N LYS A 132 12.93 -14.83 -19.33
CA LYS A 132 13.21 -16.26 -19.53
C LYS A 132 14.10 -16.66 -18.35
N SER A 133 13.51 -17.16 -17.28
CA SER A 133 14.28 -17.91 -16.29
C SER A 133 14.93 -19.06 -17.06
N ASN A 134 16.26 -19.11 -16.96
CA ASN A 134 17.12 -20.05 -17.63
C ASN A 134 16.75 -21.49 -17.24
N GLY A 135 15.86 -22.06 -18.04
CA GLY A 135 15.39 -23.43 -17.92
C GLY A 135 14.53 -23.74 -19.12
N VAL A 136 15.08 -23.63 -20.33
CA VAL A 136 14.46 -24.28 -21.50
C VAL A 136 14.40 -25.76 -21.16
N CYS A 137 13.22 -26.24 -20.79
CA CYS A 137 12.98 -27.66 -20.63
C CYS A 137 13.40 -28.35 -21.93
N ALA A 138 14.22 -29.39 -21.84
CA ALA A 138 14.78 -30.10 -23.00
C ALA A 138 13.73 -30.68 -23.96
N MET A 139 12.45 -30.66 -23.57
CA MET A 139 11.30 -31.13 -24.36
C MET A 139 10.67 -30.04 -25.26
N GLY A 140 11.14 -28.79 -25.24
CA GLY A 140 10.64 -27.74 -26.15
C GLY A 140 9.12 -27.56 -26.11
N GLU A 141 8.47 -27.56 -27.28
CA GLU A 141 7.01 -27.44 -27.41
C GLU A 141 6.24 -28.63 -26.77
N ALA A 142 6.89 -29.78 -26.60
CA ALA A 142 6.31 -30.96 -25.97
C ALA A 142 6.40 -30.97 -24.43
N CYS A 143 6.91 -29.89 -23.81
CA CYS A 143 6.97 -29.79 -22.36
C CYS A 143 5.58 -29.94 -21.74
N CYS A 144 5.43 -30.84 -20.76
CA CYS A 144 4.17 -31.04 -20.04
C CYS A 144 3.66 -29.79 -19.31
N LYS A 145 4.53 -28.79 -19.07
CA LYS A 145 4.11 -27.45 -18.59
C LYS A 145 3.46 -26.58 -19.66
N ASN A 146 3.63 -26.89 -20.95
CA ASN A 146 2.97 -26.22 -22.07
C ASN A 146 1.63 -26.85 -22.43
N LYS A 147 1.33 -28.05 -21.93
CA LYS A 147 0.00 -28.64 -22.07
C LYS A 147 -0.92 -27.91 -21.11
N THR A 148 -1.71 -26.99 -21.63
CA THR A 148 -2.90 -26.51 -20.94
C THR A 148 -3.87 -27.68 -20.83
N ASP A 149 -3.86 -28.36 -19.68
CA ASP A 149 -4.90 -29.32 -19.33
C ASP A 149 -6.25 -28.60 -19.41
N THR A 150 -7.04 -28.98 -20.41
CA THR A 150 -8.46 -28.72 -20.55
C THR A 150 -9.23 -29.63 -19.59
N SER A 151 -8.98 -29.48 -18.30
CA SER A 151 -9.81 -30.01 -17.23
C SER A 151 -10.18 -28.83 -16.33
N GLU A 152 -11.45 -28.50 -16.39
CA GLU A 152 -12.13 -27.41 -15.72
C GLU A 152 -11.86 -27.41 -14.21
N ASP A 153 -10.92 -26.59 -13.75
CA ASP A 153 -11.00 -25.93 -12.45
C ASP A 153 -10.15 -24.64 -12.41
N LYS A 154 -10.06 -23.95 -13.55
CA LYS A 154 -9.90 -22.50 -13.52
C LYS A 154 -11.26 -21.91 -13.20
N SER A 155 -11.65 -21.99 -11.92
CA SER A 155 -12.23 -20.79 -11.33
C SER A 155 -11.11 -19.73 -11.46
N GLU A 156 -11.03 -19.08 -12.61
CA GLU A 156 -10.56 -17.71 -12.66
C GLU A 156 -11.49 -17.01 -11.68
N THR A 157 -11.07 -16.93 -10.42
CA THR A 157 -11.66 -15.97 -9.50
C THR A 157 -11.29 -14.65 -10.14
N LYS A 158 -12.18 -14.15 -10.99
CA LYS A 158 -12.02 -12.92 -11.73
C LYS A 158 -11.73 -11.88 -10.66
N TYR A 159 -10.46 -11.49 -10.52
CA TYR A 159 -10.06 -10.59 -9.46
C TYR A 159 -10.96 -9.36 -9.57
N ILE A 160 -11.54 -8.94 -8.45
CA ILE A 160 -12.59 -7.91 -8.42
C ILE A 160 -12.07 -6.58 -9.01
N PHE A 161 -10.74 -6.40 -9.04
CA PHE A 161 -10.05 -5.26 -9.62
C PHE A 161 -8.85 -5.70 -10.45
N ASP A 162 -8.57 -4.94 -11.52
CA ASP A 162 -7.38 -5.13 -12.34
C ASP A 162 -6.15 -4.53 -11.66
N LYS A 163 -5.27 -5.41 -11.19
CA LYS A 163 -4.04 -5.07 -10.48
C LYS A 163 -2.99 -4.42 -11.38
N SER A 164 -3.05 -4.65 -12.70
CA SER A 164 -2.11 -4.08 -13.65
C SER A 164 -2.33 -2.58 -13.88
N SER A 165 -3.55 -2.10 -13.61
CA SER A 165 -3.98 -0.71 -13.76
C SER A 165 -3.48 0.26 -12.66
N PHE A 166 -2.79 -0.24 -11.64
CA PHE A 166 -2.32 0.58 -10.52
C PHE A 166 -1.05 1.35 -10.86
N LEU A 167 -1.00 2.63 -10.46
CA LEU A 167 0.21 3.41 -10.56
C LEU A 167 1.32 2.78 -9.70
N PRO A 168 2.58 2.78 -10.20
CA PRO A 168 3.72 2.42 -9.39
C PRO A 168 3.86 3.42 -8.23
N TYR A 169 4.31 2.94 -7.08
CA TYR A 169 4.67 3.78 -5.96
C TYR A 169 6.07 4.34 -6.19
N ASP A 170 6.22 5.65 -6.09
CA ASP A 170 7.50 6.34 -6.26
C ASP A 170 7.80 7.15 -5.00
N SER A 171 8.72 6.64 -4.17
CA SER A 171 9.10 7.26 -2.91
C SER A 171 9.85 8.59 -3.09
N SER A 172 10.34 8.91 -4.29
CA SER A 172 11.03 10.17 -4.56
C SER A 172 10.08 11.37 -4.71
N GLN A 173 8.80 11.11 -4.99
CA GLN A 173 7.77 12.15 -5.20
C GLN A 173 7.01 12.50 -3.92
N GLU A 174 7.48 12.00 -2.79
CA GLU A 174 6.90 12.21 -1.49
C GLU A 174 7.10 13.65 -0.98
N PRO A 175 6.15 14.23 -0.22
CA PRO A 175 6.34 15.54 0.39
C PRO A 175 7.63 15.61 1.20
N ILE A 176 8.44 16.62 0.91
CA ILE A 176 9.72 16.88 1.57
C ILE A 176 9.48 17.31 3.01
N PHE A 177 10.39 16.94 3.90
CA PHE A 177 10.38 17.47 5.26
C PHE A 177 10.69 18.98 5.21
N PRO A 178 9.95 19.83 5.94
CA PRO A 178 10.22 21.27 5.98
C PRO A 178 11.68 21.57 6.35
N PRO A 179 12.39 22.41 5.55
CA PRO A 179 13.80 22.74 5.77
C PRO A 179 14.12 23.35 7.14
#